data_AF-A0AAV9LCL9-F1
#
_entry.id   AF-A0AAV9LCL9-F1
#
_cell.length_a   1.000
_cell.length_b   1.000
_cell.length_c   1.000
_cell.angle_alpha   90.00
_cell.angle_beta   90.00
_cell.angle_gamma   90.00
#
_symmetry.space_group_name_H-M   'P 1'
#
loop_
_entity.id
_entity.type
_entity.pdbx_description
1 polymer ?
#
loop_
_entity_poly.entity_id
_entity_poly.type
_entity_poly.pdbx_seq_one_letter_code
_entity_poly.pdbx_strand_id
1 'polypeptide(L)'
;MAKMEERAKREEEAFDRAPLTKLEKKKMKHLKKSRNGLLGLTDSFYDEIKSLPIGEPVSGQSENFENGGTGSKQQKKRKAIV
;
A
#
# COMPACT_ATOMS: atom_id res chain seq x y z
N MET A 1 -5.97 -15.43 -19.56
CA MET A 1 -7.05 -16.35 -19.12
C MET A 1 -6.52 -17.72 -18.71
N ALA A 2 -5.57 -18.32 -19.46
CA ALA A 2 -4.98 -19.62 -19.15
C ALA A 2 -4.52 -19.87 -17.69
N LYS A 3 -3.91 -18.87 -17.02
CA LYS A 3 -3.44 -19.01 -15.63
C LYS A 3 -4.57 -19.12 -14.58
N MET A 4 -5.77 -18.61 -14.87
CA MET A 4 -6.91 -18.76 -13.95
C MET A 4 -7.58 -20.13 -14.09
N GLU A 5 -7.57 -20.69 -15.29
CA GLU A 5 -8.19 -21.98 -15.59
C GLU A 5 -7.39 -23.15 -14.98
N GLU A 6 -6.07 -23.10 -15.04
CA GLU A 6 -5.19 -24.07 -14.38
C GLU A 6 -5.33 -24.03 -12.84
N ARG A 7 -5.64 -22.85 -12.29
CA ARG A 7 -5.92 -22.70 -10.86
C ARG A 7 -7.26 -23.33 -10.49
N ALA A 8 -8.30 -23.11 -11.30
CA ALA A 8 -9.62 -23.70 -11.07
C ALA A 8 -9.55 -25.23 -11.06
N LYS A 9 -8.81 -25.85 -11.98
CA LYS A 9 -8.61 -27.31 -12.02
C LYS A 9 -7.94 -27.84 -10.74
N ARG A 10 -6.91 -27.15 -10.23
CA ARG A 10 -6.26 -27.52 -8.96
C ARG A 10 -7.17 -27.34 -7.75
N GLU A 11 -8.03 -26.32 -7.76
CA GLU A 11 -9.00 -26.07 -6.68
C GLU A 11 -10.13 -27.13 -6.66
N GLU A 12 -10.59 -27.60 -7.83
CA GLU A 12 -11.55 -28.71 -7.92
C GLU A 12 -10.97 -30.05 -7.44
N GLU A 13 -9.73 -30.35 -7.81
CA GLU A 13 -9.06 -31.61 -7.45
C GLU A 13 -8.72 -31.69 -5.95
N ALA A 14 -8.26 -30.59 -5.35
CA ALA A 14 -7.91 -30.52 -3.93
C ALA A 14 -9.09 -30.12 -3.02
N PHE A 15 -10.21 -29.68 -3.60
CA PHE A 15 -11.37 -29.09 -2.91
C PHE A 15 -11.03 -27.97 -1.91
N ASP A 16 -9.85 -27.34 -2.08
CA ASP A 16 -9.29 -26.29 -1.23
C ASP A 16 -8.73 -25.17 -2.11
N ARG A 17 -8.82 -23.91 -1.65
CA ARG A 17 -8.31 -22.76 -2.42
C ARG A 17 -6.79 -22.85 -2.59
N ALA A 18 -6.31 -22.66 -3.82
CA ALA A 18 -4.88 -22.68 -4.09
C ALA A 18 -4.17 -21.57 -3.29
N PRO A 19 -3.12 -21.90 -2.52
CA PRO A 19 -2.43 -20.93 -1.67
C PRO A 19 -1.74 -19.87 -2.53
N LEU A 20 -2.09 -18.60 -2.31
CA LEU A 20 -1.44 -17.47 -2.99
C LEU A 20 0.02 -17.35 -2.57
N THR A 21 0.90 -17.16 -3.56
CA THR A 21 2.33 -16.95 -3.35
C THR A 21 2.58 -15.62 -2.62
N LYS A 22 3.74 -15.50 -1.97
CA LYS A 22 4.12 -14.26 -1.25
C LYS A 22 4.14 -13.03 -2.18
N LEU A 23 4.56 -13.22 -3.44
CA LEU A 23 4.61 -12.15 -4.45
C LEU A 23 3.21 -11.69 -4.86
N GLU A 24 2.27 -12.62 -5.06
CA GLU A 24 0.88 -12.29 -5.38
C GLU A 24 0.21 -11.56 -4.21
N LYS A 25 0.43 -12.02 -2.98
CA LYS A 25 -0.04 -11.33 -1.77
C LYS A 25 0.55 -9.92 -1.66
N LYS A 26 1.84 -9.74 -1.99
CA LYS A 26 2.50 -8.42 -2.00
C LYS A 26 1.89 -7.49 -3.05
N LYS A 27 1.65 -7.98 -4.28
CA LYS A 27 1.00 -7.22 -5.35
C LYS A 27 -0.43 -6.82 -4.97
N MET A 28 -1.23 -7.76 -4.46
CA MET A 28 -2.60 -7.49 -4.02
C MET A 28 -2.63 -6.50 -2.84
N LYS A 29 -1.72 -6.65 -1.87
CA LYS A 29 -1.60 -5.71 -0.75
C LYS A 29 -1.19 -4.33 -1.23
N HIS A 30 -0.21 -4.25 -2.13
CA HIS A 30 0.20 -2.98 -2.70
C HIS A 30 -1.02 -2.34 -3.39
N LEU A 31 -1.71 -3.03 -4.30
CA LEU A 31 -2.88 -2.49 -4.97
C LEU A 31 -4.03 -2.08 -4.02
N LYS A 32 -4.26 -2.82 -2.93
CA LYS A 32 -5.35 -2.55 -1.96
C LYS A 32 -5.01 -1.52 -0.87
N LYS A 33 -3.74 -1.42 -0.46
CA LYS A 33 -3.32 -0.59 0.69
C LYS A 33 -2.47 0.61 0.30
N SER A 34 -1.79 0.56 -0.85
CA SER A 34 -1.22 1.76 -1.44
C SER A 34 -2.41 2.64 -1.80
N ARG A 35 -2.44 3.90 -1.35
CA ARG A 35 -3.57 4.87 -1.40
C ARG A 35 -4.47 4.77 -2.66
N ASN A 36 -5.30 3.73 -2.78
CA ASN A 36 -5.97 3.32 -4.02
C ASN A 36 -5.09 3.33 -5.28
N GLY A 37 -3.82 2.91 -5.17
CA GLY A 37 -2.86 2.98 -6.28
C GLY A 37 -2.13 4.32 -6.46
N LEU A 38 -2.41 5.33 -5.63
CA LEU A 38 -1.77 6.67 -5.66
C LEU A 38 -0.48 6.78 -4.81
N LEU A 39 0.05 5.65 -4.33
CA LEU A 39 1.30 5.65 -3.57
C LEU A 39 2.46 6.03 -4.50
N GLY A 40 3.21 7.08 -4.15
CA GLY A 40 4.25 7.67 -5.00
C GLY A 40 3.76 8.84 -5.87
N LEU A 41 2.48 8.88 -6.27
CA LEU A 41 1.93 9.97 -7.09
C LEU A 41 1.66 11.25 -6.29
N THR A 42 1.26 11.09 -5.03
CA THR A 42 0.92 12.22 -4.15
C THR A 42 2.09 12.70 -3.31
N ASP A 43 3.22 12.00 -3.37
CA ASP A 43 4.36 12.25 -2.47
C ASP A 43 5.13 13.53 -2.88
N SER A 44 5.20 13.89 -4.18
CA SER A 44 5.82 15.13 -4.69
C SER A 44 4.82 16.21 -5.12
N PHE A 45 3.52 15.88 -5.13
CA PHE A 45 2.47 16.72 -5.71
C PHE A 45 2.46 18.15 -5.13
N TYR A 46 2.62 18.26 -3.80
CA TYR A 46 2.63 19.57 -3.14
C TYR A 46 3.89 20.38 -3.45
N ASP A 47 5.04 19.75 -3.64
CA ASP A 47 6.28 20.46 -3.97
C ASP A 47 6.25 20.99 -5.40
N GLU A 48 5.64 20.22 -6.32
CA GLU A 48 5.38 20.65 -7.68
C GLU A 48 4.40 21.84 -7.72
N ILE A 49 3.29 21.80 -6.98
CA ILE A 49 2.32 22.91 -6.94
C ILE A 49 2.90 24.18 -6.32
N LYS A 50 3.71 24.07 -5.26
CA LYS A 50 4.38 25.23 -4.65
C LYS A 50 5.33 25.94 -5.62
N SER A 51 5.89 25.21 -6.59
CA SER A 51 6.79 25.78 -7.60
C SER A 51 6.05 26.53 -8.71
N LEU A 52 4.74 26.33 -8.85
CA LEU A 52 3.96 27.02 -9.86
C LEU A 52 3.74 28.49 -9.47
N PRO A 53 3.86 29.43 -10.42
CA PRO A 53 3.56 30.84 -10.20
C PRO A 53 2.03 31.04 -10.19
N ILE A 54 1.36 30.47 -9.19
CA ILE A 54 -0.07 30.71 -8.96
C ILE A 54 -0.14 32.01 -8.16
N GLY A 55 -0.62 33.07 -8.80
CA GLY A 55 -0.73 34.40 -8.20
C GLY A 55 -1.57 34.39 -6.93
N GLU A 56 -1.00 35.03 -5.90
CA GLU A 56 -1.55 35.36 -4.57
C GLU A 56 -2.05 34.18 -3.69
N PRO A 57 -1.53 34.00 -2.46
CA PRO A 57 -2.07 33.02 -1.54
C PRO A 57 -3.45 33.49 -1.06
N VAL A 58 -4.48 32.66 -1.23
CA VAL A 58 -5.70 32.75 -0.41
C VAL A 58 -5.27 32.45 1.04
N SER A 59 -4.89 33.51 1.74
CA SER A 59 -4.59 33.57 3.16
C SER A 59 -5.82 33.06 3.92
N GLY A 60 -5.81 31.78 4.32
CA GLY A 60 -6.88 31.29 5.19
C GLY A 60 -6.92 29.80 5.53
N GLN A 61 -6.22 28.92 4.81
CA GLN A 61 -6.30 27.49 5.09
C GLN A 61 -4.93 26.88 5.36
N SER A 62 -4.46 27.02 6.60
CA SER A 62 -3.52 26.05 7.17
C SER A 62 -4.29 24.74 7.41
N GLU A 63 -4.51 23.96 6.37
CA GLU A 63 -4.94 22.57 6.55
C GLU A 63 -3.75 21.82 7.13
N ASN A 64 -3.73 21.68 8.45
CA ASN A 64 -2.82 20.81 9.16
C ASN A 64 -3.12 19.37 8.71
N PHE A 65 -2.44 18.92 7.65
CA PHE A 65 -2.43 17.52 7.26
C PHE A 65 -1.67 16.75 8.34
N GLU A 66 -2.41 16.12 9.25
CA GLU A 66 -1.83 15.21 10.24
C GLU A 66 -1.09 14.09 9.51
N ASN A 67 0.24 14.19 9.50
CA ASN A 67 1.09 13.17 8.94
C ASN A 67 1.03 11.96 9.88
N GLY A 68 0.14 11.01 9.56
CA GLY A 68 -0.09 9.80 10.35
C GLY A 68 1.22 9.08 10.62
N GLY A 69 1.71 9.22 11.86
CA GLY A 69 3.02 8.75 12.28
C GLY A 69 3.23 7.29 11.91
N THR A 70 4.32 7.02 11.20
CA THR A 70 4.73 5.66 10.89
C THR A 70 5.23 5.02 12.18
N GLY A 71 4.31 4.40 12.92
CA GLY A 71 4.62 3.74 14.19
C GLY A 71 5.80 2.79 14.02
N SER A 72 6.89 3.09 14.73
CA SER A 72 8.08 2.26 14.76
C SER A 72 7.69 0.88 15.29
N LYS A 73 7.79 -0.14 14.43
CA LYS A 73 7.53 -1.52 14.82
C LYS A 73 8.64 -1.96 15.77
N GLN A 74 8.39 -1.85 17.07
CA GLN A 74 9.27 -2.41 18.08
C GLN A 74 9.41 -3.91 17.85
N GLN A 75 10.63 -4.36 17.57
CA GLN A 75 10.94 -5.78 17.43
C GLN A 75 10.76 -6.45 18.79
N LYS A 76 9.76 -7.33 18.91
CA LYS A 76 9.56 -8.14 20.11
C LYS A 76 10.77 -9.05 20.29
N LYS A 77 11.64 -8.74 21.27
CA LYS A 77 12.71 -9.66 21.69
C LYS A 77 12.06 -10.91 22.28
N ARG A 78 12.43 -12.09 21.76
CA ARG A 78 12.00 -13.38 22.32
C ARG A 78 12.78 -13.62 23.61
N LYS A 79 12.13 -14.17 24.64
CA LYS A 79 12.84 -14.61 25.85
C LYS A 79 13.71 -15.82 25.49
N ALA A 80 14.96 -15.81 25.94
CA ALA A 80 15.81 -17.00 25.91
C ALA A 80 15.20 -18.04 26.84
N ILE A 81 15.01 -19.25 26.34
CA ILE A 81 14.71 -20.42 27.17
C ILE A 81 16.04 -20.83 27.77
N VAL A 82 16.15 -20.72 29.09
CA VAL A 82 17.24 -21.29 29.90
C VAL A 82 16.74 -22.63 30.42
#